data_AF-A0A2K3KKN4-F1
#
_entry.id   AF-A0A2K3KKN4-F1
#
_cell.length_a   1.000
_cell.length_b   1.000
_cell.length_c   1.000
_cell.angle_alpha   90.00
_cell.angle_beta   90.00
_cell.angle_gamma   90.00
#
_symmetry.space_group_name_H-M   'P 1'
#
loop_
_entity.id
_entity.type
_entity.pdbx_description
1 polymer ?
#
loop_
_entity_poly.entity_id
_entity_poly.type
_entity_poly.pdbx_seq_one_letter_code
_entity_poly.pdbx_strand_id
1 'polypeptide(L)' 'MVSGSGVCAKRVVVDARHHMLGRLASIVAKELLNGQKVVLVRCEEICVSGGLVRQKMKYMRFRRKRMNTQPS' A
#
# COMPACT_ATOMS: atom_id res chain seq x y z
N MET A 1 18.26 16.62 -6.59
CA MET A 1 16.79 16.55 -6.44
C MET A 1 16.51 16.09 -5.02
N VAL A 2 16.29 17.04 -4.10
CA VAL A 2 15.99 16.71 -2.71
C VAL A 2 14.52 16.28 -2.65
N SER A 3 14.25 15.09 -2.14
CA SER A 3 12.89 14.61 -1.87
C SER A 3 12.24 15.52 -0.83
N GLY A 4 11.42 16.47 -1.29
CA GLY A 4 10.70 17.44 -0.46
C GLY A 4 9.54 16.85 0.35
N SER A 5 9.33 15.53 0.32
CA SER A 5 8.48 14.84 1.28
C SER A 5 9.24 14.71 2.61
N GLY A 6 9.42 15.86 3.26
CA GLY A 6 10.13 16.00 4.53
C GLY A 6 9.54 15.09 5.59
N VAL A 7 10.29 14.07 5.95
CA VAL A 7 10.02 13.23 7.09
C VAL A 7 10.59 13.92 8.33
N CYS A 8 9.90 14.95 8.82
CA CYS A 8 10.31 15.66 10.04
C CYS A 8 9.15 16.06 10.95
N ALA A 9 7.92 15.60 10.65
CA ALA A 9 6.75 15.92 11.44
C ALA A 9 6.41 14.79 12.41
N LYS A 10 5.87 15.14 13.58
CA LYS A 10 5.43 14.19 14.63
C LYS A 10 4.37 13.19 14.13
N ARG A 11 3.65 13.53 13.05
CA ARG A 11 2.75 12.67 12.26
C ARG A 11 2.88 13.04 10.79
N VAL A 12 2.99 12.04 9.92
CA VAL A 12 3.02 12.19 8.47
C VAL A 12 1.68 11.73 7.91
N VAL A 13 0.94 12.62 7.24
CA VAL A 13 -0.30 12.28 6.54
C VAL A 13 0.03 12.17 5.05
N VAL A 14 -0.30 11.02 4.47
CA VAL A 14 -0.02 10.70 3.07
C VAL A 14 -1.33 10.42 2.36
N ASP A 15 -1.54 11.13 1.26
CA ASP A 15 -2.67 10.92 0.38
C ASP A 15 -2.35 9.84 -0.66
N ALA A 16 -3.16 8.77 -0.71
CA ALA A 16 -2.92 7.62 -1.56
C ALA A 16 -3.54 7.74 -2.97
N ARG A 17 -4.26 8.81 -3.27
CA ARG A 17 -4.90 9.03 -4.56
C ARG A 17 -3.91 8.95 -5.72
N HIS A 18 -4.23 8.17 -6.75
CA HIS A 18 -3.42 7.96 -7.96
C HIS A 18 -1.97 7.50 -7.72
N HIS A 19 -1.63 7.07 -6.50
CA HIS A 19 -0.32 6.52 -6.21
C HIS A 19 -0.26 5.05 -6.64
N MET A 20 0.94 4.60 -6.99
CA MET A 20 1.19 3.20 -7.35
C MET A 20 1.29 2.35 -6.08
N LEU A 21 0.36 1.41 -5.88
CA LEU A 21 0.21 0.61 -4.65
C LEU A 21 1.54 0.07 -4.12
N GLY A 22 2.30 -0.64 -4.96
CA GLY A 22 3.57 -1.25 -4.53
C GLY A 22 4.67 -0.24 -4.23
N ARG A 23 4.72 0.88 -4.96
CA ARG A 23 5.75 1.91 -4.74
C ARG A 23 5.49 2.66 -3.45
N LEU A 24 4.24 3.05 -3.21
CA LEU A 24 3.82 3.73 -2.00
C LEU A 24 4.07 2.84 -0.77
N ALA A 25 3.66 1.57 -0.84
CA ALA A 25 3.84 0.62 0.26
C ALA A 25 5.31 0.45 0.66
N SER A 26 6.24 0.42 -0.29
CA SER A 26 7.68 0.27 0.00
C SER A 26 8.24 1.45 0.80
N ILE A 27 7.90 2.68 0.39
CA ILE A 27 8.34 3.90 1.08
C ILE A 27 7.71 3.96 2.48
N VAL A 28 6.40 3.75 2.57
CA VAL A 28 5.69 3.76 3.86
C VAL A 28 6.25 2.70 4.82
N ALA A 29 6.57 1.49 4.33
CA ALA A 29 7.18 0.46 5.16
C ALA A 29 8.54 0.90 5.72
N LYS A 30 9.37 1.59 4.92
CA LYS A 30 10.65 2.13 5.39
C LYS A 30 10.45 3.22 6.45
N GLU A 31 9.49 4.11 6.26
CA GLU A 31 9.19 5.16 7.23
C GLU A 31 8.66 4.61 8.56
N LEU A 32 7.82 3.58 8.52
CA LEU A 32 7.36 2.89 9.73
C LEU A 32 8.54 2.27 10.50
N LEU A 33 9.51 1.65 9.81
CA LEU A 33 10.72 1.10 10.43
C LEU A 33 11.65 2.19 11.00
N ASN A 34 11.67 3.38 10.41
CA ASN A 34 12.38 4.54 10.94
C ASN A 34 11.67 5.18 12.15
N GLY A 35 10.57 4.60 12.62
CA GLY A 35 9.82 5.06 13.80
C GLY A 35 8.81 6.17 13.52
N GLN A 36 8.49 6.44 12.25
CA GLN A 36 7.54 7.48 11.88
C GLN A 36 6.09 7.03 12.06
N LYS A 37 5.24 7.95 12.52
CA LYS A 37 3.80 7.72 12.61
C LYS A 37 3.13 8.22 11.33
N VAL A 38 2.78 7.28 10.45
CA VAL A 38 2.21 7.57 9.12
C VAL A 38 0.71 7.26 9.10
N VAL A 39 -0.10 8.16 8.53
CA VAL A 39 -1.53 7.96 8.27
C VAL A 39 -1.77 8.04 6.77
N LEU A 40 -2.39 7.00 6.20
CA LEU A 40 -2.79 6.96 4.79
C LEU A 40 -4.27 7.34 4.65
N VAL A 41 -4.58 8.24 3.71
CA VAL A 41 -5.94 8.70 3.42
C VAL A 41 -6.28 8.37 1.95
N ARG A 42 -7.57 8.16 1.64
CA ARG A 42 -8.08 7.80 0.30
C ARG A 42 -7.46 6.53 -0.29
N CYS A 43 -7.40 5.47 0.52
CA CYS A 43 -6.82 4.18 0.14
C CYS A 43 -7.58 3.50 -1.02
N GLU A 44 -8.84 3.86 -1.25
CA GLU A 44 -9.70 3.38 -2.33
C GLU A 44 -9.31 3.94 -3.71
N GLU A 45 -8.66 5.09 -3.78
CA GLU A 45 -8.25 5.74 -5.04
C GLU A 45 -6.82 5.36 -5.48
N ILE A 46 -6.24 4.33 -4.86
CA ILE A 46 -4.89 3.86 -5.17
C ILE A 46 -4.86 3.09 -6.50
N CYS A 47 -3.81 3.29 -7.29
CA CYS A 47 -3.68 2.67 -8.59
C CYS A 47 -2.82 1.40 -8.53
N VAL A 48 -3.27 0.37 -9.26
CA VAL A 48 -2.50 -0.84 -9.54
C VAL A 48 -2.29 -0.93 -11.04
N SER A 49 -1.04 -1.05 -11.49
CA SER A 49 -0.72 -1.14 -12.91
C SER A 49 -1.15 -2.48 -13.51
N GLY A 50 -1.43 -2.47 -14.81
CA GLY A 50 -1.84 -3.63 -15.58
C GLY A 50 -3.35 -3.77 -15.73
N GLY A 51 -3.76 -4.60 -16.68
CA GLY A 51 -5.17 -4.78 -17.02
C GLY A 51 -6.02 -5.37 -15.89
N LEU A 52 -7.30 -4.98 -15.85
CA LEU A 52 -8.27 -5.36 -14.82
C LEU A 52 -8.38 -6.88 -14.64
N VAL A 53 -8.44 -7.64 -15.74
CA VAL A 53 -8.60 -9.10 -15.72
C VAL A 53 -7.42 -9.77 -14.99
N ARG A 54 -6.19 -9.32 -15.25
CA ARG A 54 -4.99 -9.89 -14.62
C ARG A 54 -4.97 -9.62 -13.12
N GLN A 55 -5.30 -8.40 -12.70
CA GLN A 55 -5.32 -8.04 -11.27
C GLN A 55 -6.46 -8.76 -10.53
N LYS A 56 -7.64 -8.86 -11.15
CA LYS A 56 -8.75 -9.64 -10.62
C LYS A 56 -8.39 -11.11 -10.44
N MET A 57 -7.78 -11.75 -11.44
CA MET A 57 -7.35 -13.15 -11.35
C MET A 57 -6.28 -13.35 -10.27
N LYS A 58 -5.32 -12.43 -10.13
CA LYS A 58 -4.30 -12.48 -9.07
C LYS A 58 -4.97 -12.50 -7.69
N TYR A 59 -5.93 -11.61 -7.44
CA TYR A 59 -6.64 -11.55 -6.17
C TYR A 59 -7.53 -12.79 -5.93
N MET A 60 -8.23 -13.27 -6.95
CA MET A 60 -9.05 -14.49 -6.85
C MET A 60 -8.22 -15.74 -6.55
N ARG A 61 -7.00 -15.87 -7.10
CA ARG A 61 -6.07 -16.95 -6.76
C ARG A 61 -5.61 -16.87 -5.30
N PHE A 62 -5.36 -15.66 -4.79
CA PHE A 62 -5.03 -15.46 -3.38
C PHE A 62 -6.19 -15.89 -2.47
N ARG A 63 -7.43 -15.47 -2.77
CA ARG A 63 -8.63 -15.85 -1.99
C ARG A 63 -8.92 -17.36 -1.95
N ARG A 64 -8.43 -18.12 -2.92
CA ARG A 64 -8.54 -19.59 -2.91
C ARG A 64 -7.57 -20.25 -1.92
N LYS A 65 -6.50 -19.56 -1.52
CA LYS A 65 -5.55 -20.05 -0.52
C LYS A 65 -6.15 -19.85 0.86
N ARG A 66 -6.54 -20.95 1.51
CA ARG A 66 -6.99 -21.01 2.90
C ARG A 66 -6.48 -22.31 3.53
N MET A 67 -6.35 -22.33 4.86
CA MET A 67 -6.02 -23.57 5.56
C MET A 67 -7.16 -24.59 5.37
N ASN A 68 -6.83 -25.84 5.02
CA ASN A 68 -7.84 -26.88 4.76
C ASN A 68 -8.50 -27.40 6.04
N THR A 69 -7.76 -27.43 7.16
CA THR A 69 -8.23 -27.97 8.44
C THR A 69 -9.15 -26.99 9.17
N GLN A 70 -8.80 -25.72 9.23
CA GLN A 70 -9.64 -24.68 9.83
C GLN A 70 -9.44 -23.34 9.10
N PRO A 71 -10.42 -22.90 8.28
CA PRO A 71 -10.30 -21.71 7.44
C PRO A 71 -10.73 -20.40 8.11
N SER A 72 -11.13 -20.45 9.38
CA SER A 72 -11.65 -19.35 10.19
C SER A 72 -10.59 -18.34 10.58
#